data_AF-A0A2A2TKF9-F1
#
_entry.id   AF-A0A2A2TKF9-F1
#
_cell.length_a   1.000
_cell.length_b   1.000
_cell.length_c   1.000
_cell.angle_alpha   90.00
_cell.angle_beta   90.00
_cell.angle_gamma   90.00
#
_symmetry.space_group_name_H-M   'P 1'
#
loop_
_entity.id
_entity.type
_entity.pdbx_description
1 polymer ?
#
loop_
_entity_poly.entity_id
_entity_poly.type
_entity_poly.pdbx_seq_one_letter_code
_entity_poly.pdbx_strand_id
1 'polypeptide(L)' 'RRTSFGSQTKAGSNFVARMLTVVTTLKSQRRNVLEFMTQAVSSKRHNQPTPSLLPQIPVDRTCCQKSC' A
#
# COMPACT_ATOMS: atom_id res chain seq x y z
N ARG A 1 25.41 -19.14 -20.47
CA ARG A 1 25.19 -18.39 -19.22
C ARG A 1 24.33 -17.16 -19.53
N ARG A 2 23.01 -17.20 -19.27
CA ARG A 2 22.08 -16.12 -19.65
C ARG A 2 21.86 -15.22 -18.43
N THR A 3 22.28 -13.96 -18.55
CA THR A 3 22.15 -12.92 -17.53
C THR A 3 20.67 -12.63 -17.29
N SER A 4 20.28 -12.58 -16.01
CA SER A 4 18.92 -12.30 -15.57
C SER A 4 18.50 -10.88 -15.95
N PHE A 5 17.57 -10.78 -16.91
CA PHE A 5 16.95 -9.53 -17.38
C PHE A 5 15.90 -8.99 -16.38
N GLY A 6 16.19 -9.04 -15.07
CA GLY A 6 15.19 -8.89 -14.01
C GLY A 6 14.51 -7.53 -13.90
N SER A 7 14.89 -6.50 -14.67
CA SER A 7 14.28 -5.16 -14.61
C SER A 7 14.56 -4.26 -15.82
N GLN A 8 14.78 -4.80 -17.03
CA GLN A 8 15.21 -3.96 -18.18
C GLN A 8 14.14 -3.03 -18.79
N THR A 9 12.87 -3.14 -18.38
CA THR A 9 11.82 -2.22 -18.82
C THR A 9 11.49 -1.21 -17.73
N LYS A 10 11.22 0.04 -18.12
CA LYS A 10 10.74 1.09 -17.19
C LYS A 10 9.52 0.65 -16.40
N ALA A 11 8.68 -0.20 -16.98
CA ALA A 11 7.54 -0.83 -16.31
C ALA A 11 7.97 -1.75 -15.15
N GLY A 12 8.98 -2.60 -15.36
CA GLY A 12 9.54 -3.48 -14.33
C GLY A 12 10.16 -2.69 -13.17
N SER A 13 10.99 -1.68 -13.47
CA SER A 13 11.58 -0.83 -12.43
C SER A 13 10.51 -0.08 -11.61
N ASN A 14 9.48 0.45 -12.27
CA ASN A 14 8.36 1.11 -11.59
C ASN A 14 7.56 0.14 -10.72
N PHE A 15 7.36 -1.10 -11.17
CA PHE A 15 6.69 -2.12 -10.37
C PHE A 15 7.48 -2.42 -9.10
N VAL A 16 8.78 -2.69 -9.21
CA VAL A 16 9.64 -2.96 -8.05
C VAL A 16 9.68 -1.77 -7.10
N ALA A 17 9.84 -0.55 -7.63
CA ALA A 17 9.82 0.67 -6.81
C ALA A 17 8.51 0.80 -6.02
N ARG A 18 7.35 0.65 -6.67
CA ARG A 18 6.03 0.72 -6.01
C ARG A 18 5.85 -0.39 -4.96
N MET A 19 6.27 -1.61 -5.29
CA MET A 19 6.16 -2.75 -4.37
C MET A 19 7.01 -2.54 -3.12
N LEU A 20 8.23 -2.03 -3.29
CA LEU A 20 9.09 -1.68 -2.16
C LEU A 20 8.45 -0.61 -1.28
N THR A 21 7.88 0.44 -1.88
CA THR A 21 7.13 1.47 -1.12
C THR A 21 5.98 0.87 -0.32
N VAL A 22 5.15 0.01 -0.93
CA VAL A 22 4.02 -0.65 -0.24
C VAL A 22 4.52 -1.47 0.95
N VAL A 23 5.55 -2.29 0.74
CA VAL A 23 6.09 -3.16 1.79
C VAL A 23 6.72 -2.35 2.92
N THR A 24 7.51 -1.31 2.62
CA THR A 24 8.16 -0.49 3.65
C THR A 24 7.13 0.30 4.46
N THR A 25 6.12 0.89 3.81
CA THR A 25 5.05 1.62 4.48
C THR A 25 4.22 0.70 5.39
N LEU A 26 3.79 -0.47 4.90
CA LEU A 26 2.98 -1.40 5.71
C LEU A 26 3.75 -1.97 6.90
N LYS A 27 5.03 -2.28 6.71
CA LYS A 27 5.92 -2.69 7.81
C LYS A 27 6.05 -1.61 8.87
N SER A 28 6.25 -0.34 8.46
CA SER A 28 6.30 0.80 9.38
C SER A 28 4.99 0.98 10.16
N GLN A 29 3.85 0.71 9.52
CA GLN A 29 2.52 0.74 10.14
C GLN A 29 2.19 -0.49 10.99
N ARG A 30 3.09 -1.49 11.07
CA ARG A 30 2.82 -2.79 11.74
C ARG A 30 1.59 -3.51 11.18
N ARG A 31 1.27 -3.33 9.89
CA ARG A 31 0.14 -3.98 9.19
C ARG A 31 0.60 -5.19 8.40
N ASN A 32 -0.25 -6.21 8.26
CA ASN A 32 0.08 -7.41 7.49
C ASN A 32 0.14 -7.09 5.99
N VAL A 33 1.32 -7.32 5.40
CA VAL A 33 1.60 -7.00 3.99
C VAL A 33 0.80 -7.88 3.03
N LEU A 34 0.74 -9.19 3.28
CA LEU A 34 0.06 -10.16 2.41
C LEU A 34 -1.45 -9.95 2.43
N GLU A 35 -2.01 -9.70 3.61
CA GLU A 35 -3.43 -9.41 3.77
C GLU A 35 -3.83 -8.15 3.00
N PHE A 36 -3.07 -7.06 3.15
CA PHE A 36 -3.32 -5.81 2.44
C PHE A 36 -3.28 -6.00 0.91
N MET A 37 -2.27 -6.70 0.39
CA MET A 37 -2.16 -6.95 -1.05
C MET A 37 -3.30 -7.81 -1.57
N THR A 38 -3.70 -8.83 -0.82
CA THR A 38 -4.83 -9.69 -1.16
C THR A 38 -6.12 -8.87 -1.26
N GLN A 39 -6.37 -8.01 -0.26
CA GLN A 39 -7.52 -7.10 -0.28
C GLN A 39 -7.45 -6.11 -1.43
N ALA A 40 -6.28 -5.51 -1.70
CA ALA A 40 -6.12 -4.56 -2.79
C ALA A 40 -6.40 -5.17 -4.17
N VAL A 41 -5.87 -6.38 -4.43
CA VAL A 41 -6.11 -7.11 -5.68
C VAL A 41 -7.56 -7.56 -5.79
N SER A 42 -8.14 -8.07 -4.70
CA SER A 42 -9.55 -8.49 -4.66
C SER A 42 -10.48 -7.31 -4.92
N SER A 43 -10.31 -6.18 -4.22
CA SER A 43 -11.12 -4.98 -4.44
C SER A 43 -11.00 -4.48 -5.88
N LYS A 44 -9.79 -4.49 -6.45
CA LYS A 44 -9.59 -4.07 -7.85
C LYS A 44 -10.32 -4.98 -8.85
N ARG A 45 -10.32 -6.30 -8.61
CA ARG A 45 -11.05 -7.27 -9.45
C ARG A 45 -12.57 -7.11 -9.35
N HIS A 46 -13.07 -6.80 -8.16
CA HIS A 46 -14.50 -6.62 -7.91
C HIS A 46 -14.99 -5.18 -8.14
N ASN A 47 -14.16 -4.28 -8.69
CA ASN A 47 -14.44 -2.84 -8.82
C ASN A 47 -14.89 -2.16 -7.51
N GLN A 48 -14.40 -2.64 -6.38
CA GLN A 48 -14.63 -2.11 -5.05
C GLN A 48 -13.56 -1.08 -4.67
N PRO A 49 -13.82 -0.22 -3.67
CA PRO A 49 -12.82 0.73 -3.18
C PRO A 49 -11.55 -0.01 -2.72
N THR A 50 -10.40 0.50 -3.18
CA THR A 50 -9.09 -0.06 -2.86
C THR A 50 -8.68 0.39 -1.46
N PRO A 51 -8.10 -0.49 -0.62
CA PRO A 51 -7.64 -0.13 0.71
C PRO A 51 -6.53 0.94 0.64
N SER A 52 -6.55 1.89 1.58
CA SER A 52 -5.58 2.98 1.64
C SER A 52 -4.26 2.56 2.31
N LEU A 53 -3.16 3.03 1.73
CA LEU A 53 -1.81 2.95 2.31
C LEU A 53 -1.59 3.97 3.43
N LEU A 54 -2.46 4.95 3.59
CA LEU A 54 -2.34 5.92 4.68
C LEU A 54 -2.65 5.22 6.02
N PRO A 55 -1.93 5.58 7.10
CA PRO A 55 -2.26 5.07 8.42
C PRO A 55 -3.70 5.49 8.75
N GLN A 56 -4.48 4.54 9.24
CA GLN A 56 -5.76 4.85 9.87
C GLN A 56 -5.42 5.48 11.21
N ILE A 57 -5.14 6.78 11.19
CA ILE A 57 -4.95 7.57 12.41
C ILE A 57 -6.22 7.33 13.23
N PRO A 58 -6.16 6.80 14.46
CA PRO A 58 -7.31 6.89 15.34
C PRO A 58 -7.61 8.38 15.44
N VAL A 59 -8.77 8.77 14.91
CA VAL A 59 -9.24 10.14 14.85
C VAL A 59 -9.50 10.58 16.29
N ASP A 60 -8.46 10.89 17.06
CA ASP A 60 -8.60 11.79 18.19
C ASP A 60 -8.70 13.22 17.66
N ARG A 61 -9.70 13.44 16.81
CA ARG A 61 -10.13 14.77 16.37
C ARG A 61 -11.27 15.29 17.24
N THR A 62 -11.55 14.66 18.39
CA THR A 62 -12.69 15.01 19.24
C THR A 62 -12.46 16.24 20.13
N CYS A 63 -11.28 16.87 20.15
CA CYS A 63 -11.02 17.98 21.06
C CYS A 63 -11.59 19.35 20.61
N CYS A 64 -11.98 19.56 19.35
CA CYS A 64 -12.40 20.89 18.88
C CYS A 64 -13.81 20.94 18.24
N GLN A 65 -14.78 20.18 18.74
CA GLN A 65 -16.18 20.35 18.33
C GLN A 65 -17.14 20.66 19.50
N LYS A 66 -16.61 20.99 20.68
CA LYS A 66 -17.37 21.49 21.82
C LYS A 66 -16.62 22.68 22.45
N SER A 67 -16.81 23.88 21.88
CA SER A 67 -16.74 25.21 22.54
C SER A 67 -16.34 26.28 21.52
N CYS A 68 -17.33 26.82 20.80
CA CYS A 68 -17.52 28.24 20.48
C CYS A 68 -18.89 28.38 19.81
#